data_AF-A0AAE0PJ23-F1
#
_entry.id   AF-A0AAE0PJ23-F1
#
_cell.length_a   1.000
_cell.length_b   1.000
_cell.length_c   1.000
_cell.angle_alpha   90.00
_cell.angle_beta   90.00
_cell.angle_gamma   90.00
#
_symmetry.space_group_name_H-M   'P 1'
#
loop_
_entity.id
_entity.type
_entity.pdbx_description
1 polymer ?
#
loop_
_entity_poly.entity_id
_entity_poly.type
_entity_poly.pdbx_seq_one_letter_code
_entity_poly.pdbx_strand_id
1 'polypeptide(L)'
;MASSRVTYRRRNPYNTSSNKTRVVKTPGGQLRVLHIKKRGTAPKCGDCGIKLPGVPALRPREYAQISKPKKTVQRAYGGSRCGNCVRDRVVRAFLIEEQKIVKKVLKEQSQAEKSKK
;
A
#
# COMPACT_ATOMS: atom_id res chain seq x y z
N MET A 1 10.95 29.84 -38.36
CA MET A 1 10.34 28.76 -37.55
C MET A 1 10.19 29.23 -36.12
N ALA A 2 9.01 29.06 -35.48
CA ALA A 2 8.85 29.39 -34.07
C ALA A 2 9.86 28.58 -33.24
N SER A 3 10.64 29.25 -32.38
CA SER A 3 11.67 28.62 -31.56
C SER A 3 11.07 27.47 -30.74
N SER A 4 11.61 26.26 -30.93
CA SER A 4 11.20 25.06 -30.19
C SER A 4 11.85 24.95 -28.80
N ARG A 5 12.71 25.92 -28.45
CA ARG A 5 13.46 25.94 -27.20
C ARG A 5 12.56 26.36 -26.05
N VAL A 6 12.78 25.75 -24.88
CA VAL A 6 12.06 26.06 -23.66
C VAL A 6 13.03 26.30 -22.51
N THR A 7 12.60 27.08 -21.53
CA THR A 7 13.38 27.39 -20.33
C THR A 7 12.73 26.81 -19.08
N TYR A 8 13.54 26.42 -18.10
CA TYR A 8 13.04 26.07 -16.77
C TYR A 8 12.39 27.30 -16.11
N ARG A 9 11.28 27.09 -15.41
CA ARG A 9 10.52 28.16 -14.76
C ARG A 9 10.87 28.37 -13.28
N ARG A 10 11.60 27.42 -12.68
CA ARG A 10 12.09 27.49 -11.30
C ARG A 10 13.57 27.88 -11.30
N ARG A 11 14.03 28.44 -10.18
CA ARG A 11 15.45 28.71 -9.89
C ARG A 11 16.23 27.41 -9.58
N ASN A 12 16.04 26.38 -10.40
CA ASN A 12 16.81 25.15 -10.36
C ASN A 12 17.11 24.76 -11.82
N PRO A 13 18.35 24.93 -12.29
CA PRO A 13 18.72 24.63 -13.67
C PRO A 13 18.97 23.13 -13.90
N TYR A 14 19.09 22.33 -12.84
CA TYR A 14 19.53 20.94 -12.94
C TYR A 14 18.38 19.96 -13.19
N ASN A 15 18.67 18.90 -13.95
CA ASN A 15 17.75 17.80 -14.20
C ASN A 15 17.77 16.79 -13.04
N THR A 16 16.95 17.04 -12.02
CA THR A 16 16.81 16.16 -10.85
C THR A 16 15.44 15.49 -10.79
N SER A 17 15.31 14.46 -9.95
CA SER A 17 14.04 13.75 -9.75
C SER A 17 12.89 14.65 -9.26
N SER A 18 13.20 15.77 -8.59
CA SER A 18 12.25 16.78 -8.13
C SER A 18 11.94 17.86 -9.18
N ASN A 19 12.77 17.98 -10.23
CA ASN A 19 12.67 19.03 -11.25
C ASN A 19 12.28 18.50 -12.64
N LYS A 20 11.69 17.30 -12.72
CA LYS A 20 11.18 16.76 -13.98
C LYS A 20 10.11 17.68 -14.59
N THR A 21 10.15 17.84 -15.90
CA THR A 21 9.32 18.76 -16.67
C THR A 21 8.59 18.06 -17.81
N ARG A 22 7.46 18.65 -18.23
CA ARG A 22 6.72 18.29 -19.45
C ARG A 22 6.58 19.54 -20.31
N VAL A 23 6.90 19.43 -21.60
CA VAL A 23 6.63 20.48 -22.57
C VAL A 23 5.18 20.36 -23.03
N VAL A 24 4.44 21.46 -23.00
CA VAL A 24 3.03 21.52 -23.41
C VAL A 24 2.85 22.72 -24.32
N LYS A 25 2.06 22.55 -25.39
CA LYS A 25 1.62 23.65 -26.25
C LYS A 25 0.46 24.37 -25.58
N THR A 26 0.62 25.67 -25.32
CA THR A 26 -0.43 26.49 -24.73
C THR A 26 -1.46 26.87 -25.79
N PRO A 27 -2.69 27.29 -25.39
CA PRO A 27 -3.69 27.78 -26.34
C PRO A 27 -3.20 28.92 -27.24
N GLY A 28 -2.29 29.78 -26.73
CA GLY A 28 -1.63 30.84 -27.51
C GLY A 28 -0.53 30.33 -28.47
N GLY A 29 -0.44 29.03 -28.72
CA GLY A 29 0.47 28.43 -29.70
C GLY A 29 1.93 28.31 -29.25
N GLN A 30 2.27 28.73 -28.03
CA GLN A 30 3.64 28.72 -27.51
C GLN A 30 3.97 27.41 -26.77
N LEU A 31 5.22 26.95 -26.86
CA LEU A 31 5.70 25.82 -26.06
C LEU A 31 6.10 26.29 -24.66
N ARG A 32 5.54 25.65 -23.63
CA ARG A 32 5.81 25.99 -22.23
C ARG A 32 6.14 24.77 -21.40
N VAL A 33 7.05 24.96 -20.45
CA VAL A 33 7.41 23.94 -19.46
C VAL A 33 6.41 23.93 -18.30
N LEU A 34 5.91 22.74 -17.96
CA LEU A 34 5.18 22.46 -16.72
C LEU A 34 6.01 21.51 -15.84
N HIS A 35 6.15 21.84 -14.56
CA HIS A 35 6.84 20.97 -13.61
C HIS A 35 5.93 19.83 -13.16
N ILE A 36 6.43 18.60 -13.26
CA ILE A 36 5.72 17.40 -12.86
C ILE A 36 6.01 17.11 -11.39
N LYS A 37 4.99 16.73 -10.63
CA LYS A 37 5.16 16.25 -9.24
C LYS A 37 5.81 14.86 -9.24
N LYS A 38 6.53 14.52 -8.16
CA LYS A 38 7.01 13.13 -7.95
C LYS A 38 5.81 12.18 -7.88
N ARG A 39 5.91 11.01 -8.50
CA ARG A 39 4.86 9.98 -8.46
C ARG A 39 4.74 9.44 -7.03
N GLY A 40 3.51 9.17 -6.60
CA GLY A 40 3.24 8.46 -5.34
C GLY A 40 3.65 7.00 -5.42
N THR A 41 3.99 6.41 -4.28
CA THR A 41 4.23 4.97 -4.16
C THR A 41 2.92 4.25 -3.82
N ALA A 42 2.73 3.07 -4.40
CA ALA A 42 1.57 2.24 -4.05
C ALA A 42 1.75 1.65 -2.65
N PRO A 43 0.70 1.65 -1.80
CA PRO A 43 0.73 0.94 -0.53
C PRO A 43 0.95 -0.56 -0.76
N LYS A 44 1.79 -1.16 0.08
CA LYS A 44 2.16 -2.58 -0.01
C LYS A 44 1.59 -3.34 1.19
N CYS A 45 1.31 -4.62 0.96
CA CYS A 45 0.95 -5.56 2.02
C CYS A 45 2.12 -5.72 2.99
N GLY A 46 1.85 -5.67 4.29
CA GLY A 46 2.88 -5.84 5.34
C GLY A 46 3.46 -7.26 5.46
N ASP A 47 2.82 -8.29 4.91
CA ASP A 47 3.35 -9.67 4.94
C ASP A 47 4.09 -10.00 3.64
N CYS A 48 3.39 -9.91 2.50
CA CYS A 48 3.91 -10.39 1.20
C CYS A 48 4.51 -9.29 0.31
N GLY A 49 4.43 -8.00 0.70
CA GLY A 49 4.97 -6.90 -0.10
C GLY A 49 4.24 -6.57 -1.39
N ILE A 50 3.17 -7.32 -1.73
CA ILE A 50 2.35 -7.08 -2.93
C ILE A 50 1.62 -5.72 -2.81
N LYS A 51 1.47 -5.01 -3.93
CA LYS A 51 0.70 -3.75 -3.98
C LYS A 51 -0.76 -4.02 -3.61
N LEU A 52 -1.32 -3.22 -2.71
CA LEU A 52 -2.70 -3.42 -2.25
C LEU A 52 -3.69 -3.01 -3.35
N PRO A 53 -4.54 -3.94 -3.83
CA PRO A 53 -5.57 -3.59 -4.80
C PRO A 53 -6.64 -2.71 -4.16
N GLY A 54 -7.20 -1.79 -4.94
CA GLY A 54 -8.25 -0.87 -4.49
C GLY A 54 -7.74 0.35 -3.71
N VAL A 55 -6.45 0.48 -3.43
CA VAL A 55 -5.87 1.66 -2.77
C VAL A 55 -4.99 2.44 -3.75
N PRO A 56 -5.28 3.74 -4.02
CA PRO A 56 -4.60 4.52 -5.05
C PRO A 56 -3.18 4.90 -4.65
N ALA A 57 -2.24 4.94 -5.61
CA ALA A 57 -0.86 5.36 -5.37
C ALA A 57 -0.74 6.90 -5.39
N LEU A 58 -0.94 7.55 -4.24
CA LEU A 58 -0.94 9.01 -4.10
C LEU A 58 0.21 9.51 -3.22
N ARG A 59 0.50 10.82 -3.28
CA ARG A 59 1.45 11.46 -2.35
C ARG A 59 0.80 11.70 -0.98
N PRO A 60 1.57 11.84 0.11
CA PRO A 60 1.01 12.08 1.45
C PRO A 60 0.02 13.25 1.53
N ARG A 61 0.31 14.37 0.86
CA ARG A 61 -0.60 15.53 0.81
C ARG A 61 -1.92 15.24 0.07
N GLU A 62 -1.88 14.43 -0.98
CA GLU A 62 -3.08 14.02 -1.73
C GLU A 62 -3.89 12.99 -0.93
N TYR A 63 -3.21 12.11 -0.19
CA TYR A 63 -3.83 11.20 0.76
C TYR A 63 -4.59 11.93 1.86
N ALA A 64 -4.15 13.10 2.31
CA ALA A 64 -4.90 13.90 3.29
C ALA A 64 -6.24 14.40 2.73
N GLN A 65 -6.35 14.61 1.42
CA GLN A 65 -7.51 15.22 0.77
C GLN A 65 -8.59 14.22 0.33
N ILE A 66 -8.24 12.96 0.08
CA ILE A 66 -9.24 11.96 -0.36
C ILE A 66 -10.10 11.45 0.81
N SER A 67 -11.29 10.95 0.49
CA SER A 67 -12.20 10.35 1.47
C SER A 67 -11.71 8.98 1.97
N LYS A 68 -12.16 8.58 3.16
CA LYS A 68 -11.82 7.29 3.79
C LYS A 68 -12.04 6.05 2.91
N PRO A 69 -13.18 5.85 2.21
CA PRO A 69 -13.40 4.64 1.41
C PRO A 69 -12.40 4.48 0.26
N LYS A 70 -11.79 5.59 -0.21
CA LYS A 70 -10.73 5.54 -1.23
C LYS A 70 -9.37 5.15 -0.63
N LYS A 71 -9.18 5.22 0.69
CA LYS A 71 -7.92 4.88 1.39
C LYS A 71 -7.89 3.44 1.90
N THR A 72 -9.06 2.82 2.07
CA THR A 72 -9.21 1.54 2.79
C THR A 72 -10.04 0.55 1.99
N VAL A 73 -9.99 -0.73 2.37
CA VAL A 73 -10.85 -1.78 1.82
C VAL A 73 -11.76 -2.33 2.93
N GLN A 74 -13.01 -2.66 2.61
CA GLN A 74 -13.99 -3.18 3.57
C GLN A 74 -13.74 -4.66 3.88
N ARG A 75 -12.72 -4.94 4.69
CA ARG A 75 -12.42 -6.25 5.30
C ARG A 75 -11.53 -6.07 6.53
N ALA A 76 -11.35 -7.13 7.32
CA ALA A 76 -10.33 -7.17 8.37
C ALA A 76 -8.94 -6.86 7.79
N TYR A 77 -8.18 -6.00 8.47
CA TYR A 77 -6.87 -5.49 8.03
C TYR A 77 -6.86 -4.81 6.65
N GLY A 78 -8.00 -4.27 6.20
CA GLY A 78 -8.11 -3.52 4.95
C GLY A 78 -7.13 -2.35 4.87
N GLY A 79 -6.47 -2.18 3.73
CA GLY A 79 -5.45 -1.14 3.54
C GLY A 79 -4.09 -1.42 4.19
N SER A 80 -3.95 -2.51 4.96
CA SER A 80 -2.66 -2.95 5.53
C SER A 80 -2.22 -4.31 4.97
N ARG A 81 -3.16 -5.25 4.82
CA ARG A 81 -2.89 -6.63 4.36
C ARG A 81 -3.71 -6.97 3.11
N CYS A 82 -3.18 -7.83 2.24
CA CYS A 82 -3.90 -8.35 1.09
C CYS A 82 -4.91 -9.43 1.52
N GLY A 83 -5.87 -9.76 0.65
CA GLY A 83 -6.92 -10.75 0.97
C GLY A 83 -6.36 -12.12 1.34
N ASN A 84 -5.33 -12.59 0.62
CA ASN A 84 -4.70 -13.89 0.85
C ASN A 84 -4.04 -13.94 2.24
N CYS A 85 -3.22 -12.95 2.60
CA CYS A 85 -2.58 -12.92 3.91
C CYS A 85 -3.59 -12.79 5.06
N VAL A 86 -4.74 -12.13 4.84
CA VAL A 86 -5.82 -12.09 5.85
C VAL A 86 -6.44 -13.48 6.01
N ARG A 87 -6.72 -14.19 4.91
CA ARG A 87 -7.22 -15.56 4.95
C ARG A 87 -6.25 -16.48 5.69
N ASP A 88 -4.96 -16.43 5.36
CA ASP A 88 -3.94 -17.27 6.00
C ASP A 88 -3.85 -17.00 7.50
N ARG A 89 -3.96 -15.72 7.93
CA ARG A 89 -3.99 -15.35 9.35
C ARG A 89 -5.20 -15.95 10.06
N VAL A 90 -6.39 -15.86 9.48
CA VAL A 90 -7.62 -16.39 10.06
C VAL A 90 -7.55 -17.91 10.19
N VAL A 91 -7.18 -18.61 9.11
CA VAL A 91 -7.09 -20.07 9.12
C VAL A 91 -6.00 -20.55 10.08
N ARG A 92 -4.82 -19.91 10.07
CA ARG A 92 -3.73 -20.26 10.98
C ARG A 92 -4.12 -20.05 12.44
N ALA A 93 -4.77 -18.94 12.77
CA ALA A 93 -5.23 -18.67 14.13
C ALA A 93 -6.21 -19.75 14.61
N PHE A 94 -7.20 -20.08 13.77
CA PHE A 94 -8.16 -21.15 14.08
C PHE A 94 -7.48 -22.50 14.33
N LEU A 95 -6.68 -22.99 13.39
CA LEU A 95 -6.03 -24.30 13.51
C LEU A 95 -5.09 -24.40 14.70
N ILE A 96 -4.36 -23.32 15.03
CA ILE A 96 -3.46 -23.30 16.18
C ILE A 96 -4.26 -23.36 17.49
N GLU A 97 -5.37 -22.64 17.59
CA GLU A 97 -6.22 -22.69 18.78
C GLU A 97 -6.85 -24.08 18.96
N GLU A 98 -7.37 -24.69 17.90
CA GLU A 98 -7.90 -26.06 17.94
C GLU A 98 -6.82 -27.06 18.41
N GLN A 99 -5.62 -26.99 17.83
CA GLN A 99 -4.50 -27.84 18.25
C GLN A 99 -4.11 -27.62 19.72
N LYS A 100 -4.18 -26.38 20.23
CA LYS A 100 -3.92 -26.09 21.64
C LYS A 100 -4.97 -26.72 22.55
N ILE A 101 -6.24 -26.65 22.18
CA ILE A 101 -7.34 -27.25 22.94
C ILE A 101 -7.18 -28.77 22.99
N VAL A 102 -6.95 -29.41 21.84
CA VAL A 102 -6.73 -30.87 21.76
C VAL A 102 -5.54 -31.28 22.63
N LYS A 103 -4.42 -30.55 22.57
CA LYS A 103 -3.25 -30.82 23.42
C LYS A 103 -3.54 -30.69 24.92
N LYS A 104 -4.38 -29.74 25.33
CA LYS A 104 -4.79 -29.58 26.73
C LYS A 104 -5.64 -30.76 27.20
N VAL A 105 -6.66 -31.13 26.43
CA VAL A 105 -7.58 -32.23 26.77
C VAL A 105 -6.82 -33.56 26.86
N LEU A 106 -5.94 -33.87 25.90
CA LEU A 106 -5.12 -35.08 25.94
C LEU A 106 -4.20 -35.12 27.17
N LYS A 107 -3.65 -33.96 27.56
CA LYS A 107 -2.82 -33.85 28.76
C LYS A 107 -3.63 -34.11 30.03
N GLU A 108 -4.81 -33.52 30.15
CA GLU A 108 -5.73 -33.72 31.29
C GLU A 108 -6.19 -35.18 31.40
N GLN A 109 -6.55 -35.82 30.28
CA GLN A 109 -6.91 -37.24 30.24
C GLN A 109 -5.74 -38.13 30.70
N SER A 110 -4.53 -37.89 30.20
CA SER A 110 -3.34 -38.66 30.59
C SER A 110 -2.98 -38.51 32.08
N GLN A 111 -3.28 -37.34 32.68
CA GLN A 111 -3.09 -37.10 34.11
C GLN A 111 -4.16 -37.82 34.93
N ALA A 112 -5.42 -37.77 34.51
CA ALA A 112 -6.52 -38.46 35.16
C ALA A 112 -6.35 -40.00 35.13
N GLU A 113 -5.84 -40.56 34.03
CA GLU A 113 -5.52 -42.00 33.95
C GLU A 113 -4.38 -42.39 34.89
N LYS A 114 -3.32 -41.58 34.98
CA LYS A 114 -2.20 -41.82 35.91
C LYS A 114 -2.64 -41.76 37.38
N SER A 115 -3.57 -40.88 37.74
CA SER A 115 -4.09 -40.80 39.10
C SER A 115 -5.04 -41.94 39.49
N LYS A 116 -5.61 -42.65 38.51
CA LYS A 116 -6.47 -43.81 38.73
C LYS A 116 -5.68 -45.11 38.95
N LYS A 117 -4.39 -45.11 38.61
CA LYS A 117 -3.47 -46.23 38.81
C LYS A 117 -2.69 -46.04 40.11
#